data_AF-A0A935RS09-F1
#
_entry.id   AF-A0A935RS09-F1
#
_cell.length_a   1.000
_cell.length_b   1.000
_cell.length_c   1.000
_cell.angle_alpha   90.00
_cell.angle_beta   90.00
_cell.angle_gamma   90.00
#
_symmetry.space_group_name_H-M   'P 1'
#
loop_
_entity.id
_entity.type
_entity.pdbx_description
1 polymer ?
#
loop_
_entity_poly.entity_id
_entity_poly.type
_entity_poly.pdbx_seq_one_letter_code
_entity_poly.pdbx_strand_id
1 'polypeptide(L)'
;MKNSDVIDKSVVTIDTYPSVTFKVRGKMERSGITIPMIMRCWVVFYEDKIVFLQSMGIDNAEFKALEQLYFLITNSVIFPDQYK
;
A
#
# COMPACT_ATOMS: atom_id res chain seq x y z
N MET A 1 14.19 2.69 0.83
CA MET A 1 14.40 1.70 1.92
C MET A 1 15.59 0.84 1.57
N LYS A 2 16.39 0.44 2.56
CA LYS A 2 17.46 -0.56 2.40
C LYS A 2 17.00 -1.88 3.02
N ASN A 3 17.54 -3.00 2.53
CA ASN A 3 17.20 -4.36 3.00
C ASN A 3 15.68 -4.58 3.05
N SER A 4 15.02 -4.36 1.91
CA SER A 4 13.57 -4.45 1.80
C SER A 4 13.13 -5.79 1.22
N ASP A 5 12.15 -6.41 1.85
CA ASP A 5 11.56 -7.68 1.45
C ASP A 5 10.07 -7.51 1.19
N VAL A 6 9.58 -8.11 0.10
CA VAL A 6 8.14 -8.26 -0.14
C VAL A 6 7.66 -9.43 0.71
N ILE A 7 6.81 -9.13 1.70
CA ILE A 7 6.35 -10.12 2.68
C ILE A 7 4.92 -10.62 2.41
N ASP A 8 4.17 -9.92 1.55
CA ASP A 8 2.82 -10.29 1.14
C ASP A 8 2.55 -9.71 -0.25
N LYS A 9 1.84 -10.45 -1.11
CA LYS A 9 1.40 -9.97 -2.42
C LYS A 9 0.18 -10.74 -2.89
N SER A 10 -0.76 -10.05 -3.51
CA SER A 10 -1.93 -10.67 -4.15
C SER A 10 -2.52 -9.76 -5.22
N VAL A 11 -3.38 -10.35 -6.06
CA VAL A 11 -4.23 -9.60 -6.99
C VAL A 11 -5.57 -9.41 -6.31
N VAL A 12 -6.09 -8.18 -6.35
CA VAL A 12 -7.37 -7.78 -5.76
C VAL A 12 -8.12 -6.89 -6.75
N THR A 13 -9.39 -6.64 -6.48
CA THR A 13 -10.17 -5.64 -7.19
C THR A 13 -10.43 -4.47 -6.26
N ILE A 14 -10.16 -3.25 -6.72
CA ILE A 14 -10.53 -2.01 -6.02
C ILE A 14 -11.54 -1.30 -6.90
N ASP A 15 -12.71 -1.01 -6.33
CA ASP A 15 -13.91 -0.57 -7.07
C ASP A 15 -14.30 -1.59 -8.15
N THR A 16 -13.93 -1.34 -9.41
CA THR A 16 -14.13 -2.25 -10.56
C THR A 16 -12.83 -2.61 -11.27
N TYR A 17 -11.69 -2.07 -10.82
CA TYR A 17 -10.42 -2.14 -11.52
C TYR A 17 -9.49 -3.23 -10.96
N PRO A 18 -8.80 -4.00 -11.82
CA PRO A 18 -7.81 -4.95 -11.39
C PRO A 18 -6.66 -4.21 -10.70
N SER A 19 -6.21 -4.76 -9.58
CA SER A 19 -5.20 -4.13 -8.73
C SER A 19 -4.22 -5.16 -8.18
N VAL A 20 -2.98 -4.75 -7.98
CA VAL A 20 -1.98 -5.56 -7.26
C VAL A 20 -1.78 -4.94 -5.89
N THR A 21 -1.90 -5.74 -4.83
CA THR A 21 -1.48 -5.33 -3.49
C THR A 21 -0.19 -6.04 -3.12
N PHE A 22 0.68 -5.32 -2.41
CA PHE A 22 1.87 -5.91 -1.83
C PHE A 22 2.27 -5.19 -0.55
N LYS A 23 2.90 -5.93 0.37
CA LYS A 23 3.44 -5.41 1.62
C LYS A 23 4.95 -5.53 1.60
N VAL A 24 5.63 -4.44 1.87
CA VAL A 24 7.09 -4.37 1.93
C VAL A 24 7.50 -4.05 3.36
N ARG A 25 8.45 -4.82 3.88
CA ARG A 25 9.17 -4.52 5.12
C ARG A 25 10.58 -4.10 4.77
N GLY A 26 11.15 -3.14 5.48
CA GLY A 26 12.54 -2.79 5.30
C GLY A 26 13.03 -1.82 6.35
N LYS A 27 14.19 -1.23 6.11
CA LYS A 27 14.79 -0.25 7.03
C LYS A 27 15.01 1.08 6.32
N MET A 28 14.78 2.18 7.04
CA MET A 28 15.09 3.53 6.58
C MET A 28 16.04 4.16 7.58
N GLU A 29 17.14 4.73 7.09
CA GLU A 29 18.05 5.51 7.90
C GLU A 29 17.61 6.97 7.84
N ARG A 30 17.53 7.62 9.00
CA ARG A 30 17.28 9.05 9.13
C ARG A 30 18.10 9.60 10.31
N SER A 31 19.02 10.51 10.02
CA SER A 31 19.85 11.22 11.01
C SER A 31 20.66 10.28 11.93
N GLY A 32 21.19 9.20 11.39
CA GLY A 32 21.97 8.17 12.09
C GLY A 32 21.11 7.08 12.75
N ILE A 33 19.78 7.21 12.74
CA ILE A 33 18.86 6.25 13.35
C ILE A 33 18.27 5.34 12.27
N THR A 34 18.38 4.03 12.47
CA THR A 34 17.74 3.04 11.60
C THR A 34 16.34 2.73 12.09
N ILE A 35 15.34 3.15 11.33
CA ILE A 35 13.92 2.97 11.65
C ILE A 35 13.38 1.77 10.85
N PRO A 36 12.76 0.76 11.52
CA PRO A 36 12.08 -0.32 10.82
C PRO A 36 10.80 0.23 10.19
N MET A 37 10.69 0.08 8.88
CA MET A 37 9.59 0.59 8.07
C MET A 37 8.76 -0.55 7.52
N ILE A 38 7.45 -0.33 7.46
CA ILE A 38 6.51 -1.21 6.79
C ILE A 38 5.59 -0.38 5.91
N MET A 39 5.30 -0.93 4.74
CA MET A 39 4.49 -0.29 3.71
C MET A 39 3.52 -1.32 3.14
N ARG A 40 2.27 -0.93 2.93
CA ARG A 40 1.32 -1.68 2.11
C ARG A 40 0.91 -0.78 0.94
N CYS A 41 1.02 -1.32 -0.26
CA CYS A 41 0.68 -0.64 -1.49
C CYS A 41 -0.44 -1.35 -2.21
N TRP A 42 -1.22 -0.57 -2.94
CA TRP A 42 -2.16 -1.01 -3.95
C TRP A 42 -1.88 -0.25 -5.23
N VAL A 43 -1.67 -0.99 -6.30
CA VAL A 43 -1.43 -0.48 -7.64
C VAL A 43 -2.67 -0.77 -8.45
N VAL A 44 -3.44 0.28 -8.75
CA VAL A 44 -4.69 0.19 -9.50
C VAL A 44 -4.40 0.50 -10.96
N PHE A 45 -4.76 -0.42 -11.86
CA PHE A 45 -4.67 -0.20 -13.31
C PHE A 45 -5.95 0.50 -13.79
N TYR A 46 -5.93 1.83 -13.80
CA TYR A 46 -7.07 2.68 -14.12
C TYR A 46 -6.93 3.22 -15.55
N GLU A 47 -7.53 2.51 -16.50
CA GLU A 47 -7.50 2.83 -17.94
C GLU A 47 -6.08 3.12 -18.49
N ASP A 48 -5.79 4.37 -18.83
CA ASP A 48 -4.49 4.85 -19.35
C ASP A 48 -3.51 5.28 -18.23
N LYS A 49 -3.86 5.04 -16.96
CA LYS A 49 -3.13 5.50 -15.77
C LYS A 49 -2.87 4.37 -14.78
N ILE A 50 -1.85 4.58 -13.95
CA ILE A 50 -1.55 3.73 -12.80
C ILE A 50 -1.70 4.57 -11.54
N VAL A 51 -2.60 4.17 -10.65
CA VAL A 51 -2.84 4.87 -9.38
C VAL A 51 -2.22 4.06 -8.24
N PHE A 52 -1.40 4.74 -7.43
CA PHE A 52 -0.79 4.16 -6.25
C PHE A 52 -1.51 4.65 -5.00
N LEU A 53 -2.10 3.71 -4.26
CA LEU A 53 -2.56 3.94 -2.90
C LEU A 53 -1.54 3.28 -1.97
N GLN A 54 -1.05 4.01 -0.97
CA GLN A 54 -0.03 3.49 -0.07
C GLN A 54 -0.30 3.89 1.38
N SER A 55 -0.10 2.93 2.28
CA SER A 55 0.10 3.20 3.70
C SER A 55 1.54 2.88 4.05
N MET A 56 2.15 3.73 4.87
CA MET A 56 3.53 3.57 5.32
C MET A 56 3.62 3.99 6.78
N GLY A 57 4.38 3.25 7.57
CA GLY A 57 4.66 3.61 8.95
C GLY A 57 5.82 2.83 9.52
N ILE A 58 6.04 3.02 10.82
CA ILE A 58 7.00 2.22 11.60
C ILE A 58 6.42 0.81 11.73
N ASP A 59 7.26 -0.23 11.59
CA ASP A 59 6.85 -1.63 11.82
C ASP A 59 6.68 -1.90 13.32
N ASN A 60 5.57 -1.42 13.87
CA ASN A 60 5.20 -1.55 15.28
C ASN A 60 3.79 -2.18 15.42
N ALA A 61 3.33 -2.36 16.67
CA ALA A 61 2.02 -2.94 16.95
C ALA A 61 0.85 -2.04 16.48
N GLU A 62 1.04 -0.72 16.52
CA GLU A 62 0.02 0.25 16.08
C GLU A 62 -0.28 0.12 14.58
N PHE A 63 0.76 0.05 13.74
CA PHE A 63 0.58 -0.16 12.30
C PHE A 63 -0.20 -1.45 12.00
N LYS A 64 0.08 -2.52 12.74
CA LYS A 64 -0.64 -3.80 12.60
C LYS A 64 -2.09 -3.69 13.06
N ALA A 65 -2.36 -2.96 14.15
CA ALA A 65 -3.71 -2.74 14.65
C ALA A 65 -4.56 -1.93 13.65
N LEU A 66 -3.93 -1.01 12.90
CA LEU A 66 -4.60 -0.18 11.89
C LEU A 66 -4.68 -0.83 10.50
N GLU A 67 -4.16 -2.04 10.32
CA GLU A 67 -4.10 -2.68 9.00
C GLU A 67 -5.49 -2.85 8.37
N GLN A 68 -6.50 -3.22 9.17
CA GLN A 68 -7.89 -3.31 8.71
C GLN A 68 -8.45 -1.96 8.26
N LEU A 69 -8.11 -0.86 8.96
CA LEU A 69 -8.55 0.48 8.58
C LEU A 69 -7.98 0.89 7.22
N TYR A 70 -6.72 0.56 6.93
CA TYR A 70 -6.11 0.85 5.62
C TYR A 70 -6.83 0.14 4.47
N PHE A 71 -7.28 -1.10 4.69
CA PHE A 71 -8.11 -1.81 3.72
C PHE A 71 -9.48 -1.14 3.53
N LEU A 72 -10.14 -0.73 4.60
CA LEU A 72 -11.43 -0.05 4.52
C LEU A 72 -11.33 1.27 3.74
N ILE A 73 -10.32 2.08 4.03
CA ILE A 73 -10.06 3.33 3.29
C ILE A 73 -9.85 3.03 1.81
N THR A 74 -9.00 2.04 1.50
CA THR A 74 -8.70 1.68 0.11
C THR A 74 -9.93 1.16 -0.65
N ASN A 75 -10.75 0.33 -0.01
CA ASN A 75 -11.98 -0.21 -0.60
C ASN A 75 -13.12 0.82 -0.69
N SER A 76 -12.98 1.97 -0.04
CA SER A 76 -13.93 3.09 -0.17
C SER A 76 -13.61 4.04 -1.33
N VAL A 77 -12.47 3.87 -2.00
CA VAL A 77 -12.10 4.70 -3.16
C VAL A 77 -12.98 4.32 -4.34
N ILE A 78 -13.63 5.33 -4.93
CA ILE A 78 -14.44 5.18 -6.15
C ILE A 78 -13.71 5.88 -7.29
N PHE A 79 -13.50 5.18 -8.39
CA PHE A 79 -12.86 5.71 -9.58
C PHE A 79 -13.94 6.09 -10.60
N PRO A 80 -14.18 7.40 -10.86
CA PRO A 80 -15.21 7.81 -11.81
C PRO A 80 -14.82 7.41 -13.23
N ASP A 81 -15.75 6.91 -14.04
CA ASP A 81 -15.48 6.60 -15.45
C ASP A 81 -14.96 7.82 -16.20
N GLN A 82 -13.84 7.67 -16.93
CA GLN A 82 -13.21 8.77 -17.66
C GLN A 82 -13.95 9.09 -18.96
N TYR A 83 -14.45 8.06 -19.64
CA TYR A 83 -15.15 8.16 -20.91
C TYR A 83 -16.65 7.90 -20.70
N LYS A 84 -17.37 8.95 -20.33
CA LYS A 84 -18.84 8.98 -20.41
C LYS A 84 -19.31 9.60 -21.70
#